data_AF-A0A498Q4S6-F1
#
_entry.id   AF-A0A498Q4S6-F1
#
_cell.length_a   1.000
_cell.length_b   1.000
_cell.length_c   1.000
_cell.angle_alpha   90.00
_cell.angle_beta   90.00
_cell.angle_gamma   90.00
#
_symmetry.space_group_name_H-M   'P 1'
#
loop_
_entity.id
_entity.type
_entity.pdbx_description
1 polymer ?
#
loop_
_entity_poly.entity_id
_entity_poly.type
_entity_poly.pdbx_seq_one_letter_code
_entity_poly.pdbx_strand_id
1 'polypeptide(L)' 'MLGNGGAGGAGGDGNITGFGGTGGTGGIGGAAAVVIGNGGNGGNGGNGTTAGDTGAGGTGARLLGQDGLDGVQ' A
#
# COMPACT_ATOMS: atom_id res chain seq x y z
N MET A 1 7.81 -0.15 21.86
CA MET A 1 8.31 -0.21 20.47
C MET A 1 7.36 0.64 19.63
N LEU A 2 7.89 1.62 18.91
CA LEU A 2 7.13 2.60 18.12
C LEU A 2 7.53 2.45 16.65
N GLY A 3 6.59 2.48 15.72
CA GLY A 3 6.94 2.53 14.30
C GLY A 3 5.74 2.37 13.37
N ASN A 4 5.66 3.21 12.35
CA ASN A 4 4.65 3.11 11.30
C ASN A 4 5.11 2.14 10.20
N GLY A 5 4.15 1.64 9.43
CA GLY A 5 4.38 0.79 8.27
C GLY A 5 4.87 1.61 7.09
N GLY A 6 5.73 1.03 6.26
CA GLY A 6 6.23 1.69 5.04
C GLY A 6 5.15 1.76 3.96
N ALA A 7 5.23 2.76 3.07
CA ALA A 7 4.34 2.82 1.91
C ALA A 7 4.65 1.70 0.90
N GLY A 8 3.62 1.19 0.23
CA GLY A 8 3.72 0.25 -0.87
C GLY A 8 4.21 0.92 -2.15
N GLY A 9 4.94 0.19 -2.99
CA GLY A 9 5.51 0.72 -4.24
C GLY A 9 4.46 0.92 -5.34
N ALA A 10 4.66 1.87 -6.26
CA ALA A 10 3.75 2.06 -7.40
C ALA A 10 3.80 0.88 -8.38
N GLY A 11 2.66 0.61 -9.03
CA GLY A 11 2.53 -0.34 -10.12
C GLY A 11 3.12 0.23 -11.41
N GLY A 12 3.68 -0.62 -12.26
CA GLY A 12 4.32 -0.19 -13.51
C GLY A 12 3.31 0.13 -14.62
N ASP A 13 3.66 0.99 -15.58
CA ASP A 13 2.76 1.31 -16.69
C ASP A 13 2.63 0.16 -17.72
N GLY A 14 1.43 -0.03 -18.23
CA GLY A 14 1.10 -0.92 -19.34
C GLY A 14 1.29 -0.22 -20.70
N ASN A 15 1.92 -0.92 -21.65
CA ASN A 15 2.01 -0.48 -23.05
C ASN A 15 0.61 -0.42 -23.71
N ILE A 16 0.48 0.18 -24.91
CA ILE A 16 -0.74 0.30 -25.74
C ILE A 16 -1.56 -1.00 -25.87
N THR A 17 -0.95 -2.17 -25.68
CA THR A 17 -1.63 -3.46 -25.76
C THR A 17 -1.73 -4.21 -24.42
N GLY A 18 -1.34 -3.59 -23.31
CA GLY A 18 -1.16 -4.24 -22.01
C GLY A 18 -1.89 -3.56 -20.86
N PHE A 19 -2.15 -4.35 -19.82
CA PHE A 19 -2.65 -3.89 -18.53
C PHE A 19 -1.58 -3.07 -17.81
N GLY A 20 -1.98 -2.05 -17.08
CA GLY A 20 -1.15 -1.46 -16.03
C GLY A 20 -0.77 -2.51 -14.98
N GLY A 21 0.41 -2.36 -14.41
CA GLY A 21 0.91 -3.18 -13.32
C GLY A 21 0.24 -2.85 -11.99
N THR A 22 0.18 -3.84 -11.12
CA THR A 22 -0.35 -3.72 -9.75
C THR A 22 0.56 -2.89 -8.84
N GLY A 23 -0.03 -1.97 -8.07
CA GLY A 23 0.63 -1.32 -6.95
C GLY A 23 0.98 -2.32 -5.83
N GLY A 24 2.14 -2.14 -5.20
CA GLY A 24 2.58 -2.91 -4.05
C GLY A 24 1.78 -2.58 -2.79
N THR A 25 1.62 -3.55 -1.89
CA THR A 25 0.90 -3.34 -0.63
C THR A 25 1.67 -2.47 0.35
N GLY A 26 0.95 -1.72 1.17
CA GLY A 26 1.50 -0.98 2.29
C GLY A 26 1.99 -1.91 3.40
N GLY A 27 3.08 -1.55 4.05
CA GLY A 27 3.65 -2.30 5.17
C GLY A 27 2.81 -2.20 6.44
N ILE A 28 2.88 -3.21 7.31
CA ILE A 28 2.18 -3.21 8.60
C ILE A 28 2.84 -2.21 9.55
N GLY A 29 2.02 -1.47 10.29
CA GLY A 29 2.39 -0.52 11.32
C GLY A 29 3.15 -1.15 12.47
N GLY A 30 4.49 -1.15 12.37
CA GLY A 30 5.39 -1.74 13.36
C GLY A 30 5.27 -3.27 13.37
N ALA A 31 6.39 -3.95 13.11
CA ALA A 31 6.48 -5.37 12.73
C ALA A 31 5.75 -6.42 13.62
N ALA A 32 5.28 -6.02 14.81
CA ALA A 32 4.58 -6.83 15.80
C ALA A 32 3.76 -5.94 16.78
N ALA A 33 3.31 -4.75 16.36
CA ALA A 33 3.05 -3.62 17.25
C ALA A 33 1.76 -3.75 18.09
N VAL A 34 1.94 -4.29 19.30
CA VAL A 34 0.96 -4.20 20.39
C VAL A 34 0.80 -2.76 20.89
N VAL A 35 1.68 -1.81 20.53
CA VAL A 35 1.83 -0.55 21.27
C VAL A 35 1.45 0.69 20.45
N ILE A 36 2.25 1.18 19.48
CA ILE A 36 1.91 2.40 18.71
C ILE A 36 2.52 2.36 17.30
N GLY A 37 1.71 2.65 16.27
CA GLY A 37 2.14 2.84 14.88
C GLY A 37 1.03 2.63 13.84
N ASN A 38 0.92 3.50 12.85
CA ASN A 38 -0.06 3.35 11.75
C ASN A 38 0.44 2.38 10.68
N GLY A 39 -0.48 1.72 9.99
CA GLY A 39 -0.18 0.98 8.77
C GLY A 39 0.30 1.91 7.66
N GLY A 40 1.14 1.39 6.76
CA GLY A 40 1.62 2.13 5.60
C GLY A 40 0.59 2.12 4.47
N ASN A 41 0.55 3.15 3.64
CA ASN A 41 -0.39 3.20 2.52
C ASN A 41 -0.01 2.20 1.41
N GLY A 42 -0.99 1.65 0.71
CA GLY A 42 -0.79 0.88 -0.50
C GLY A 42 -0.27 1.75 -1.64
N GLY A 43 0.42 1.12 -2.59
CA GLY A 43 0.94 1.77 -3.78
C GLY A 43 -0.11 1.89 -4.88
N ASN A 44 0.02 2.91 -5.72
CA ASN A 44 -0.90 3.16 -6.82
C ASN A 44 -0.82 2.09 -7.89
N GLY A 45 -1.93 1.88 -8.59
CA GLY A 45 -1.96 1.10 -9.81
C GLY A 45 -1.21 1.80 -10.95
N GLY A 46 -0.63 1.04 -11.87
CA GLY A 46 0.03 1.60 -13.06
C GLY A 46 -0.94 1.98 -14.17
N ASN A 47 -0.57 2.94 -15.02
CA ASN A 47 -1.41 3.41 -16.12
C ASN A 47 -1.29 2.47 -17.33
N GLY A 48 -2.40 2.13 -18.01
CA GLY A 48 -2.40 1.30 -19.22
C GLY A 48 -3.74 1.44 -19.96
N THR A 49 -3.92 0.73 -21.09
CA THR A 49 -5.23 0.72 -21.78
C THR A 49 -6.34 0.11 -20.93
N THR A 50 -5.94 -0.79 -20.03
CA THR A 50 -6.69 -1.12 -18.83
C THR A 50 -5.83 -0.72 -17.64
N ALA A 51 -6.39 0.06 -16.73
CA ALA A 51 -5.67 0.53 -15.57
C ALA A 51 -5.32 -0.63 -14.62
N GLY A 52 -4.12 -0.60 -14.03
CA GLY A 52 -3.60 -1.68 -13.19
C GLY A 52 -4.06 -1.57 -11.74
N ASP A 53 -4.29 -2.68 -11.04
CA ASP A 53 -4.92 -2.63 -9.72
C ASP A 53 -4.09 -1.87 -8.67
N THR A 54 -4.78 -1.23 -7.74
CA THR A 54 -4.16 -0.52 -6.61
C THR A 54 -3.69 -1.50 -5.54
N GLY A 55 -2.58 -1.21 -4.89
CA GLY A 55 -2.10 -1.95 -3.72
C GLY A 55 -2.94 -1.64 -2.48
N ALA A 56 -3.18 -2.63 -1.62
CA ALA A 56 -3.90 -2.42 -0.37
C ALA A 56 -3.07 -1.67 0.68
N GLY A 57 -3.73 -0.88 1.53
CA GLY A 57 -3.14 -0.32 2.74
C GLY A 57 -2.71 -1.40 3.73
N GLY A 58 -1.64 -1.14 4.47
CA GLY A 58 -1.17 -1.99 5.56
C GLY A 58 -1.98 -1.78 6.84
N THR A 59 -2.04 -2.79 7.71
CA THR A 59 -2.77 -2.70 8.99
C THR A 59 -1.98 -1.89 10.03
N GLY A 60 -2.69 -1.10 10.85
CA GLY A 60 -2.12 -0.40 12.00
C GLY A 60 -1.81 -1.27 13.22
N ALA A 61 -1.14 -0.68 14.21
CA ALA A 61 -0.87 -1.28 15.50
C ALA A 61 -2.16 -1.52 16.31
N ARG A 62 -2.17 -2.57 17.14
CA ARG A 62 -3.37 -3.02 17.88
C ARG A 62 -3.89 -2.02 18.92
N LEU A 63 -3.00 -1.26 19.56
CA LEU A 63 -3.37 -0.36 20.66
C LEU A 63 -3.57 1.08 20.19
N LEU A 64 -2.60 1.66 19.48
CA LEU A 64 -2.69 3.01 18.91
C LEU A 64 -2.09 3.02 17.50
N GLY A 65 -2.92 2.72 16.50
CA GLY A 65 -2.54 2.76 15.10
C GLY A 65 -3.75 2.68 14.19
N GLN A 66 -3.80 3.53 13.17
CA GLN A 66 -4.78 3.45 12.10
C GLN A 66 -4.26 2.58 10.96
N ASP A 67 -5.17 1.93 10.25
CA ASP A 67 -4.84 1.28 8.98
C ASP A 67 -4.40 2.30 7.94
N GLY A 68 -3.50 1.88 7.06
CA GLY A 68 -3.09 2.64 5.88
C GLY A 68 -4.19 2.67 4.84
N LEU A 69 -4.13 3.65 3.96
CA LEU A 69 -5.08 3.78 2.85
C LEU A 69 -4.66 2.87 1.69
N ASP A 70 -5.64 2.37 0.93
CA ASP A 70 -5.39 1.75 -0.37
C ASP A 70 -4.77 2.77 -1.35
N GLY A 71 -3.98 2.27 -2.29
CA GLY A 71 -3.46 3.07 -3.39
C GLY A 71 -4.58 3.59 -4.30
N VAL A 72 -4.25 4.54 -5.17
CA VAL A 72 -5.17 5.12 -6.14
C VAL A 72 -4.79 4.76 -7.59
N GLN A 73 -5.71 4.97 -8.52
CA GLN A 73 -5.48 4.96 -9.97
C GLN A 73 -5.74 6.35 -10.55
#